data_AF-A0A1C5XXR6-F1
#
_entry.id   AF-A0A1C5XXR6-F1
#
_cell.length_a   1.000
_cell.length_b   1.000
_cell.length_c   1.000
_cell.angle_alpha   90.00
_cell.angle_beta   90.00
_cell.angle_gamma   90.00
#
_symmetry.space_group_name_H-M   'P 1'
#
loop_
_entity.id
_entity.type
_entity.pdbx_description
1 polymer ?
#
loop_
_entity_poly.entity_id
_entity_poly.type
_entity_poly.pdbx_seq_one_letter_code
_entity_poly.pdbx_strand_id
1 'polypeptide(L)'
;MKPKSEKSIELYHIMTERGYPEEFCDVITRNLNTDFTAQRMLWYLSHYEYLPEGEIVDEMLAILSDRNAIMQKKELEKTNAAWNEFLQHGFEEED
;
A
#
# COMPACT_ATOMS: atom_id res chain seq x y z
N MET A 1 -0.50 -4.28 17.25
CA MET A 1 -0.38 -3.75 15.86
C MET A 1 0.91 -4.27 15.25
N LYS A 2 0.98 -4.43 13.93
CA LYS A 2 2.28 -4.75 13.28
C LYS A 2 3.25 -3.58 13.48
N PRO A 3 4.54 -3.83 13.68
CA PRO A 3 5.54 -2.77 13.73
C PRO A 3 5.56 -2.00 12.39
N LYS A 4 5.86 -0.70 12.45
CA LYS A 4 6.08 0.14 11.25
C LYS A 4 7.30 -0.39 10.50
N SER A 5 7.25 -0.36 9.17
CA SER A 5 8.42 -0.68 8.34
C SER A 5 9.47 0.43 8.41
N GLU A 6 10.69 0.15 7.94
CA GLU A 6 11.79 1.13 7.94
C GLU A 6 11.42 2.40 7.17
N LYS A 7 10.82 2.25 5.97
CA LYS A 7 10.37 3.41 5.17
C LYS A 7 9.18 4.14 5.79
N SER A 8 8.32 3.44 6.53
CA SER A 8 7.20 4.06 7.24
C SER A 8 7.71 4.95 8.39
N ILE A 9 8.77 4.53 9.07
CA ILE A 9 9.45 5.34 10.09
C ILE A 9 10.16 6.55 9.45
N GLU A 10 10.86 6.34 8.33
CA GLU A 10 11.48 7.44 7.57
C GLU A 10 10.45 8.49 7.14
N LEU A 11 9.31 8.05 6.59
CA LEU A 11 8.19 8.91 6.22
C LEU A 11 7.68 9.73 7.42
N TYR A 12 7.52 9.10 8.59
CA TYR A 12 7.10 9.80 9.80
C TYR A 12 8.05 10.95 10.13
N HIS A 13 9.36 10.68 10.16
CA HIS A 13 10.36 11.70 10.48
C HIS A 13 10.36 12.84 9.47
N ILE A 14 10.33 12.54 8.16
CA ILE A 14 10.31 13.58 7.12
C ILE A 14 9.06 14.47 7.24
N MET A 15 7.88 13.88 7.52
CA MET A 15 6.67 14.67 7.68
C MET A 15 6.73 15.58 8.92
N THR A 16 7.22 15.06 10.05
CA THR A 16 7.38 15.85 11.27
C THR A 16 8.43 16.96 11.09
N GLU A 17 9.53 16.69 10.40
CA GLU A 17 10.56 17.70 10.06
C GLU A 17 10.02 18.81 9.14
N ARG A 18 9.05 18.49 8.27
CA ARG A 18 8.32 19.47 7.44
C ARG A 18 7.26 20.26 8.20
N GLY A 19 7.06 19.97 9.49
CA GLY A 19 6.17 20.72 10.37
C GLY A 19 4.71 20.25 10.38
N TYR A 20 4.41 19.06 9.87
CA TYR A 20 3.06 18.50 10.00
C TYR A 20 2.80 18.03 11.45
N PRO A 21 1.54 18.10 11.94
CA PRO A 21 1.20 17.65 13.28
C PRO A 21 1.55 16.17 13.50
N GLU A 22 2.11 15.82 14.67
CA GLU A 22 2.53 14.44 14.96
C GLU A 22 1.37 13.43 14.82
N GLU A 23 0.17 13.79 15.30
CA GLU A 23 -1.02 12.94 15.16
C GLU A 23 -1.36 12.67 13.69
N PHE A 24 -1.19 13.66 12.82
CA PHE A 24 -1.39 13.51 11.38
C PHE A 24 -0.34 12.58 10.76
N CYS A 25 0.95 12.80 11.06
CA CYS A 25 2.06 11.94 10.64
C CYS A 25 1.83 10.48 11.06
N ASP A 26 1.35 10.26 12.29
CA ASP A 26 1.05 8.93 12.82
C ASP A 26 -0.10 8.26 12.08
N VAL A 27 -1.17 9.00 11.74
CA VAL A 27 -2.28 8.47 10.95
C VAL A 27 -1.81 8.06 9.55
N ILE A 28 -1.03 8.90 8.85
CA ILE A 28 -0.54 8.61 7.50
C ILE A 28 0.37 7.38 7.53
N THR A 29 1.38 7.38 8.38
CA THR A 29 2.41 6.31 8.41
C THR A 29 1.84 4.97 8.91
N ARG A 30 0.84 5.00 9.80
CA ARG A 30 0.09 3.80 10.21
C ARG A 30 -0.68 3.15 9.07
N ASN A 31 -1.24 3.96 8.15
CA ASN A 31 -1.95 3.45 6.98
C ASN A 31 -0.97 3.01 5.88
N LEU A 32 0.15 3.72 5.72
CA LEU A 32 1.22 3.41 4.77
C LEU A 32 2.35 2.63 5.47
N ASN A 33 1.99 1.50 6.09
CA ASN A 33 2.88 0.76 7.01
C ASN A 33 3.86 -0.21 6.34
N THR A 34 3.80 -0.37 5.02
CA THR A 34 4.73 -1.21 4.25
C THR A 34 5.74 -0.35 3.52
N ASP A 35 6.92 -0.89 3.23
CA ASP A 35 7.93 -0.16 2.48
C ASP A 35 7.43 0.25 1.09
N PHE A 36 6.63 -0.59 0.43
CA PHE A 36 6.03 -0.27 -0.86
C PHE A 36 5.15 0.97 -0.80
N THR A 37 4.23 1.04 0.17
CA THR A 37 3.29 2.17 0.30
C THR A 37 3.97 3.43 0.82
N ALA A 38 4.89 3.30 1.78
CA ALA A 38 5.61 4.44 2.34
C ALA A 38 6.57 5.06 1.32
N GLN A 39 7.29 4.22 0.55
CA GLN A 39 8.19 4.69 -0.51
C GLN A 39 7.47 5.50 -1.59
N ARG A 40 6.21 5.16 -1.90
CA ARG A 40 5.39 5.95 -2.84
C ARG A 40 5.06 7.32 -2.29
N MET A 41 4.65 7.41 -1.03
CA MET A 41 4.40 8.71 -0.40
C MET A 41 5.69 9.53 -0.28
N LEU A 42 6.82 8.92 0.09
CA LEU A 42 8.13 9.58 0.09
C LEU A 42 8.49 10.16 -1.28
N TRP A 43 8.28 9.39 -2.35
CA TRP A 43 8.49 9.85 -3.71
C TRP A 43 7.53 10.98 -4.07
N TYR A 44 6.26 10.91 -3.68
CA TYR A 44 5.32 11.99 -3.91
C TYR A 44 5.76 13.28 -3.21
N LEU A 45 6.07 13.19 -1.91
CA LEU A 45 6.57 14.32 -1.11
C LEU A 45 7.91 14.88 -1.62
N SER A 46 8.72 14.12 -2.36
CA SER A 46 9.98 14.64 -2.92
C SER A 46 9.78 15.61 -4.08
N HIS A 47 8.59 15.66 -4.68
CA HIS A 47 8.28 16.56 -5.81
C HIS A 47 7.66 17.89 -5.38
N TYR A 48 7.38 18.06 -4.09
CA TYR A 48 6.71 19.25 -3.57
C TYR A 48 7.47 19.80 -2.36
N GLU A 49 7.69 21.11 -2.36
CA GLU A 49 8.26 21.83 -1.22
C GLU A 49 7.28 21.86 -0.04
N TYR A 50 5.99 22.07 -0.33
CA TYR A 50 4.91 22.08 0.66
C TYR A 50 3.62 21.47 0.07
N LEU A 51 2.89 20.71 0.88
CA LEU A 51 1.56 20.19 0.54
C LEU A 51 0.58 20.45 1.68
N PRO A 52 -0.64 20.90 1.40
CA PRO A 52 -1.71 20.87 2.38
C PRO A 52 -1.98 19.43 2.86
N GLU A 53 -2.40 19.27 4.12
CA GLU A 53 -2.73 17.96 4.70
C GLU A 53 -3.77 17.20 3.86
N GLY A 54 -4.74 17.91 3.27
CA GLY A 54 -5.76 17.32 2.41
C GLY A 54 -5.18 16.60 1.17
N GLU A 55 -4.15 17.17 0.54
CA GLU A 55 -3.48 16.57 -0.62
C GLU A 55 -2.67 15.32 -0.23
N ILE A 56 -2.08 15.33 0.98
CA ILE A 56 -1.37 14.16 1.52
C ILE A 56 -2.36 13.02 1.82
N VAL A 57 -3.54 13.35 2.35
CA VAL A 57 -4.61 12.38 2.57
C VAL A 57 -5.11 11.81 1.25
N ASP A 58 -5.32 12.65 0.23
CA ASP A 58 -5.79 12.19 -1.08
C ASP A 58 -4.79 11.21 -1.71
N GLU A 59 -3.50 11.56 -1.72
CA GLU A 59 -2.46 10.66 -2.22
C GLU A 59 -2.36 9.37 -1.38
N MET A 60 -2.53 9.44 -0.06
CA MET A 60 -2.59 8.24 0.79
C MET A 60 -3.74 7.32 0.34
N LEU A 61 -4.93 7.87 0.09
CA LEU A 61 -6.09 7.11 -0.38
C LEU A 61 -5.86 6.52 -1.77
N ALA A 62 -5.22 7.27 -2.68
CA ALA A 62 -4.83 6.79 -4.00
C ALA A 62 -3.86 5.60 -3.91
N ILE A 63 -2.80 5.70 -3.10
CA ILE A 63 -1.83 4.61 -2.87
C ILE A 63 -2.52 3.35 -2.30
N LEU A 64 -3.45 3.54 -1.35
CA LEU A 64 -4.20 2.42 -0.76
C LEU A 64 -5.14 1.75 -1.77
N SER A 65 -5.77 2.54 -2.64
CA SER A 65 -6.63 2.06 -3.72
C SER A 65 -5.82 1.22 -4.72
N ASP A 66 -4.67 1.73 -5.20
CA ASP A 66 -3.76 1.00 -6.08
C ASP A 66 -3.33 -0.34 -5.48
N ARG A 67 -2.95 -0.34 -4.20
CA ARG A 67 -2.56 -1.55 -3.48
C ARG A 67 -3.70 -2.58 -3.44
N ASN A 68 -4.93 -2.14 -3.21
CA ASN A 68 -6.10 -3.02 -3.18
C ASN A 68 -6.40 -3.59 -4.58
N ALA A 69 -6.29 -2.77 -5.63
CA ALA A 69 -6.47 -3.23 -7.00
C ALA A 69 -5.45 -4.31 -7.39
N ILE A 70 -4.18 -4.15 -6.99
CA ILE A 70 -3.13 -5.16 -7.21
C ILE A 70 -3.46 -6.46 -6.49
N MET A 71 -3.92 -6.40 -5.23
CA MET A 71 -4.32 -7.59 -4.49
C MET A 71 -5.49 -8.32 -5.15
N GLN A 72 -6.54 -7.58 -5.55
CA GLN A 72 -7.70 -8.14 -6.23
C GLN A 72 -7.30 -8.82 -7.54
N LYS A 73 -6.43 -8.19 -8.34
CA LYS A 73 -5.91 -8.78 -9.56
C LYS A 73 -5.20 -10.12 -9.29
N LYS A 74 -4.34 -10.18 -8.28
CA LYS A 74 -3.60 -11.42 -7.93
C LYS A 74 -4.53 -12.55 -7.48
N GLU A 75 -5.57 -12.25 -6.71
CA GLU A 75 -6.56 -13.26 -6.31
C GLU A 75 -7.32 -13.78 -7.54
N LEU A 76 -7.74 -12.91 -8.45
CA LEU A 76 -8.39 -13.32 -9.70
C LEU A 76 -7.48 -14.18 -10.58
N GLU A 77 -6.20 -13.82 -10.70
CA GLU A 77 -5.20 -14.61 -11.43
C GLU A 77 -5.03 -16.00 -10.81
N LYS A 78 -5.00 -16.10 -9.48
CA LYS A 78 -4.93 -17.37 -8.76
C LYS A 78 -6.17 -18.24 -8.98
N THR A 79 -7.38 -17.66 -8.91
CA THR A 79 -8.63 -18.38 -9.20
C THR A 79 -8.65 -18.88 -10.64
N ASN A 80 -8.25 -18.05 -11.60
CA ASN A 80 -8.17 -18.45 -13.01
C ASN A 80 -7.15 -19.57 -13.24
N ALA A 81 -5.99 -19.52 -12.58
CA ALA A 81 -4.98 -20.57 -12.68
C ALA A 81 -5.51 -21.91 -12.15
N ALA A 82 -6.15 -21.93 -10.98
CA ALA A 82 -6.75 -23.13 -10.40
C ALA A 82 -7.88 -23.70 -11.27
N TRP A 83 -8.70 -22.82 -11.87
CA TRP A 83 -9.75 -23.23 -12.81
C TRP A 83 -9.17 -23.85 -14.09
N ASN A 84 -8.11 -23.24 -14.65
CA ASN A 84 -7.43 -23.78 -15.82
C ASN A 84 -6.76 -25.13 -15.55
N GLU A 85 -6.15 -25.29 -14.37
CA GLU A 85 -5.58 -26.56 -13.91
C GLU A 85 -6.66 -27.64 -13.82
N PHE A 86 -7.80 -27.33 -13.19
CA PHE A 86 -8.96 -28.23 -13.14
C PHE A 86 -9.48 -28.61 -14.54
N LEU A 87 -9.61 -27.65 -15.46
CA LEU A 87 -10.03 -27.96 -16.84
C LEU A 87 -9.03 -28.82 -17.60
N GLN A 88 -7.73 -28.68 -17.32
CA GLN A 88 -6.68 -29.46 -17.98
C GLN A 88 -6.57 -30.89 -17.44
N HIS A 89 -6.77 -31.08 -16.14
CA HIS A 89 -6.58 -32.36 -15.47
C HIS A 89 -7.89 -33.11 -15.17
N GLY A 90 -9.05 -32.46 -15.30
CA GLY A 90 -10.35 -33.06 -14.97
C GLY A 90 -10.52 -33.31 -13.47
N PHE A 91 -11.51 -34.11 -13.09
CA PHE A 91 -11.47 -34.79 -11.80
C PHE A 91 -10.61 -36.05 -11.98
N GLU A 92 -9.60 -36.26 -11.14
CA GLU A 92 -9.08 -37.62 -10.97
C GLU A 92 -10.25 -38.45 -10.41
N GLU A 93 -10.83 -39.33 -11.23
CA GLU A 93 -11.73 -40.36 -10.72
C GLU A 93 -10.87 -41.31 -9.89
N GLU A 94 -10.98 -41.25 -8.57
CA GLU A 94 -10.45 -42.28 -7.67
C GLU A 94 -11.25 -43.58 -7.94
N ASP A 95 -10.61 -44.55 -8.61
CA ASP A 95 -11.06 -45.95 -8.71
C ASP A 95 -11.04 -46.66 -7.34
#